data_AF-A0A436W854-F1
#
_entry.id   AF-A0A436W854-F1
#
_cell.length_a   1.000
_cell.length_b   1.000
_cell.length_c   1.000
_cell.angle_alpha   90.00
_cell.angle_beta   90.00
_cell.angle_gamma   90.00
#
_symmetry.space_group_name_H-M   'P 1'
#
loop_
_entity.id
_entity.type
_entity.pdbx_description
1 polymer ?
#
loop_
_entity_poly.entity_id
_entity_poly.type
_entity_poly.pdbx_seq_one_letter_code
_entity_poly.pdbx_strand_id
1 'polypeptide(L)'
;ADFADQAIRLLDHLGLDRVAVVGHSMRALVAQEIALRAPSRVSSVICLNAVFRRPPELAQAVRERAAALGGHGDPQAIAATIARWFGDPIPPDLADAAATARTALESVDAEGYARTYRLFASADTAHVDRLAELATPALFITGSEDRNSTPAMSAAMARLAPSGQCLVLSGEKHMMTIASPKKVTQHITAFLDRAADVAASAQTAFDPIEFRRALGSFLTGVTIVTTVDEAGDPRGFTANSFTSVSLEPPLVLVCIAKKALGHQAFSTSRGFAINILSEDQKAASGIFASKAADKFASVVWQPGQTGNPVIDGSVAVFDCGMEQLVDAGDHSILIGRVHDFTHNGAQPLGYCRGAYVTPGLSQEALAAAPPGTEVGAILESDGRVLFLEAADGSHQLPAGRGLGAASDARSLRGKLAAKAIDADLGFLYAVWDDATDASRTHVYYRGTVGAPLSGDGHVRLVDIDRMADLKIADPAVRSMLARYARERTEDQFGVYVGNEVEGEVRPLAKAAPSAAIHSGHG
;
A
#
# COMPACT_ATOMS: atom_id res chain seq x y z
N ALA A 1 -32.24 10.36 -10.49
CA ALA A 1 -31.81 9.48 -11.60
C ALA A 1 -31.66 10.23 -12.93
N ASP A 2 -32.74 10.53 -13.68
CA ASP A 2 -32.64 10.98 -15.08
C ASP A 2 -31.72 12.19 -15.33
N PHE A 3 -31.81 13.24 -14.52
CA PHE A 3 -30.92 14.40 -14.61
C PHE A 3 -29.44 14.04 -14.38
N ALA A 4 -29.16 13.11 -13.46
CA ALA A 4 -27.80 12.64 -13.20
C ALA A 4 -27.28 11.81 -14.37
N ASP A 5 -28.11 10.93 -14.95
CA ASP A 5 -27.72 10.13 -16.12
C ASP A 5 -27.45 11.01 -17.35
N GLN A 6 -28.25 12.07 -17.56
CA GLN A 6 -27.99 13.07 -18.60
C GLN A 6 -26.67 13.81 -18.36
N ALA A 7 -26.39 14.22 -17.12
CA ALA A 7 -25.13 14.88 -16.78
C ALA A 7 -23.92 13.97 -16.99
N ILE A 8 -24.00 12.69 -16.61
CA ILE A 8 -22.92 11.71 -16.83
C ILE A 8 -22.67 11.52 -18.33
N ARG A 9 -23.73 11.38 -19.16
CA ARG A 9 -23.57 11.33 -20.62
C ARG A 9 -22.94 12.59 -21.20
N LEU A 10 -23.22 13.75 -20.62
CA LEU A 10 -22.57 14.99 -21.03
C LEU A 10 -21.07 14.97 -20.71
N LEU A 11 -20.66 14.42 -19.56
CA LEU A 11 -19.24 14.25 -19.25
C LEU A 11 -18.53 13.36 -20.27
N ASP A 12 -19.18 12.26 -20.68
CA ASP A 12 -18.65 11.37 -21.72
C ASP A 12 -18.51 12.10 -23.06
N HIS A 13 -19.53 12.87 -23.45
CA HIS A 13 -19.49 13.65 -24.68
C HIS A 13 -18.36 14.71 -24.68
N LEU A 14 -18.08 15.30 -23.52
CA LEU A 14 -17.02 16.30 -23.36
C LEU A 14 -15.62 15.68 -23.15
N GLY A 15 -15.50 14.35 -23.05
CA GLY A 15 -14.23 13.68 -22.75
C GLY A 15 -13.70 13.96 -21.34
N LEU A 16 -14.59 14.21 -20.38
CA LEU A 16 -14.22 14.51 -18.99
C LEU A 16 -14.33 13.26 -18.13
N ASP A 17 -13.19 12.69 -17.77
CA ASP A 17 -13.12 11.45 -16.99
C ASP A 17 -13.55 11.65 -15.54
N ARG A 18 -13.11 12.75 -14.90
CA ARG A 18 -13.40 13.02 -13.49
C ARG A 18 -13.51 14.51 -13.22
N VAL A 19 -14.60 14.95 -12.58
CA VAL A 19 -14.90 16.37 -12.37
C VAL A 19 -15.36 16.70 -10.95
N ALA A 20 -15.18 17.94 -10.54
CA ALA A 20 -15.91 18.48 -9.39
C ALA A 20 -17.32 18.90 -9.83
N VAL A 21 -18.34 18.55 -9.05
CA VAL A 21 -19.74 18.85 -9.39
C VAL A 21 -20.30 19.86 -8.40
N VAL A 22 -20.78 21.00 -8.92
CA VAL A 22 -21.40 22.06 -8.13
C VAL A 22 -22.87 22.18 -8.50
N GLY A 23 -23.75 22.08 -7.50
CA GLY A 23 -25.19 22.23 -7.68
C GLY A 23 -25.77 23.30 -6.76
N HIS A 24 -26.69 24.11 -7.26
CA HIS A 24 -27.44 25.10 -6.49
C HIS A 24 -28.93 24.75 -6.39
N SER A 25 -29.48 24.82 -5.19
CA SER A 25 -30.88 24.53 -4.88
C SER A 25 -31.27 23.12 -5.35
N MET A 26 -32.27 22.97 -6.20
CA MET A 26 -32.65 21.68 -6.82
C MET A 26 -31.45 20.98 -7.51
N ARG A 27 -30.54 21.72 -8.14
CA ARG A 27 -29.36 21.14 -8.80
C ARG A 27 -28.37 20.56 -7.80
N ALA A 28 -28.42 20.95 -6.52
CA ALA A 28 -27.62 20.31 -5.48
C ALA A 28 -28.10 18.87 -5.21
N LEU A 29 -29.40 18.59 -5.33
CA LEU A 29 -29.93 17.23 -5.24
C LEU A 29 -29.47 16.38 -6.44
N VAL A 30 -29.37 16.98 -7.62
CA VAL A 30 -28.81 16.33 -8.80
C VAL A 30 -27.31 16.06 -8.62
N ALA A 31 -26.55 17.02 -8.09
CA ALA A 31 -25.12 16.84 -7.80
C ALA A 31 -24.85 15.70 -6.83
N GLN A 32 -25.66 15.58 -5.76
CA GLN A 32 -25.62 14.44 -4.84
C GLN A 32 -25.90 13.12 -5.57
N GLU A 33 -26.93 13.08 -6.40
CA GLU A 33 -27.29 11.87 -7.15
C GLU A 33 -26.18 11.44 -8.13
N ILE A 34 -25.49 12.38 -8.80
CA ILE A 34 -24.34 12.08 -9.66
C ILE A 34 -23.21 11.45 -8.82
N ALA A 35 -22.86 12.06 -7.70
CA ALA A 35 -21.78 11.59 -6.82
C ALA A 35 -22.06 10.20 -6.23
N LEU A 36 -23.32 9.92 -5.88
CA LEU A 36 -23.74 8.62 -5.35
C LEU A 36 -23.78 7.51 -6.41
N ARG A 37 -24.15 7.85 -7.66
CA ARG A 37 -24.27 6.85 -8.75
C ARG A 37 -22.94 6.57 -9.44
N ALA A 38 -22.08 7.57 -9.55
CA ALA A 38 -20.84 7.49 -10.31
C ALA A 38 -19.66 8.08 -9.50
N PRO A 39 -19.32 7.50 -8.33
CA PRO A 39 -18.29 8.05 -7.43
C PRO A 39 -16.91 8.16 -8.08
N SER A 40 -16.57 7.26 -9.02
CA SER A 40 -15.31 7.33 -9.77
C SER A 40 -15.21 8.53 -10.72
N ARG A 41 -16.36 9.08 -11.16
CA ARG A 41 -16.45 10.23 -12.07
C ARG A 41 -16.48 11.57 -11.35
N VAL A 42 -16.58 11.56 -10.02
CA VAL A 42 -16.67 12.77 -9.20
C VAL A 42 -15.42 12.90 -8.34
N SER A 43 -14.73 14.04 -8.43
CA SER A 43 -13.60 14.36 -7.55
C SER A 43 -14.05 14.95 -6.23
N SER A 44 -15.11 15.77 -6.26
CA SER A 44 -15.73 16.40 -5.11
C SER A 44 -17.14 16.89 -5.47
N VAL A 45 -18.00 17.05 -4.45
CA VAL A 45 -19.37 17.55 -4.64
C VAL A 45 -19.64 18.78 -3.76
N ILE A 46 -20.19 19.84 -4.35
CA ILE A 46 -20.55 21.07 -3.64
C ILE A 46 -22.04 21.34 -3.81
N CYS A 47 -22.75 21.40 -2.69
CA CYS A 47 -24.18 21.56 -2.59
C CYS A 47 -24.53 22.93 -2.01
N LEU A 48 -24.88 23.88 -2.88
CA LEU A 48 -25.29 25.24 -2.53
C LEU A 48 -26.79 25.29 -2.27
N ASN A 49 -27.22 25.74 -1.08
CA ASN A 49 -28.63 25.89 -0.70
C ASN A 49 -29.46 24.61 -0.92
N ALA A 50 -28.90 23.44 -0.61
CA ALA A 50 -29.59 22.16 -0.74
C ALA A 50 -30.67 21.99 0.35
N VAL A 51 -31.79 21.34 -0.01
CA VAL A 51 -32.84 20.98 0.94
C VAL A 51 -32.60 19.58 1.50
N PHE A 52 -32.96 19.36 2.78
CA PHE A 52 -32.83 18.07 3.43
C PHE A 52 -33.83 17.92 4.58
N ARG A 53 -34.65 16.85 4.56
CA ARG A 53 -35.65 16.54 5.61
C ARG A 53 -36.40 17.79 6.11
N ARG A 54 -37.12 18.47 5.21
CA ARG A 54 -37.85 19.69 5.56
C ARG A 54 -38.84 19.43 6.69
N PRO A 55 -38.93 20.35 7.68
CA PRO A 55 -40.04 20.34 8.64
C PRO A 55 -41.39 20.27 7.92
N PRO A 56 -42.40 19.56 8.45
CA PRO A 56 -43.68 19.34 7.79
C PRO A 56 -44.35 20.62 7.26
N GLU A 57 -44.32 21.70 8.04
CA GLU A 57 -44.88 23.00 7.65
C GLU A 57 -44.16 23.61 6.43
N LEU A 58 -42.82 23.58 6.42
CA LEU A 58 -42.03 24.06 5.28
C LEU A 58 -42.23 23.18 4.05
N ALA A 59 -42.32 21.86 4.24
CA ALA A 59 -42.59 20.92 3.18
C ALA A 59 -43.97 21.18 2.55
N GLN A 60 -44.98 21.44 3.37
CA GLN A 60 -46.34 21.78 2.94
C GLN A 60 -46.39 23.09 2.16
N ALA A 61 -45.77 24.16 2.68
CA ALA A 61 -45.71 25.46 2.01
C ALA A 61 -45.00 25.40 0.64
N VAL A 62 -44.01 24.51 0.44
CA VAL A 62 -43.39 24.29 -0.87
C VAL A 62 -44.32 23.52 -1.81
N ARG A 63 -45.05 22.50 -1.31
CA ARG A 63 -46.01 21.73 -2.12
C ARG A 63 -47.18 22.58 -2.59
N GLU A 64 -47.72 23.45 -1.73
CA GLU A 64 -48.79 24.39 -2.09
C GLU A 64 -48.32 25.36 -3.18
N ARG A 65 -47.10 25.90 -3.05
CA ARG A 65 -46.48 26.69 -4.12
C ARG A 65 -46.37 25.90 -5.41
N ALA A 66 -45.90 24.65 -5.35
CA ALA A 66 -45.77 23.79 -6.53
C ALA A 66 -47.11 23.49 -7.21
N ALA A 67 -48.19 23.33 -6.44
CA ALA A 67 -49.54 23.13 -6.93
C ALA A 67 -50.12 24.41 -7.57
N ALA A 68 -49.75 25.58 -7.04
CA ALA A 68 -50.19 26.88 -7.52
C ALA A 68 -49.48 27.37 -8.80
N LEU A 69 -48.44 26.66 -9.31
CA LEU A 69 -47.70 27.01 -10.54
C LEU A 69 -48.50 26.77 -11.85
N GLY A 70 -49.80 27.03 -11.85
CA GLY A 70 -50.77 26.66 -12.88
C GLY A 70 -50.89 27.57 -14.11
N GLY A 71 -50.02 28.56 -14.31
CA GLY A 71 -50.03 29.43 -15.50
C GLY A 71 -48.84 30.39 -15.55
N HIS A 72 -48.36 30.70 -16.76
CA HIS A 72 -47.16 31.49 -17.02
C HIS A 72 -47.09 32.82 -16.24
N GLY A 73 -45.89 33.15 -15.76
CA GLY A 73 -45.46 34.53 -15.56
C GLY A 73 -46.27 35.36 -14.55
N ASP A 74 -46.99 34.74 -13.61
CA ASP A 74 -47.76 35.47 -12.60
C ASP A 74 -46.85 36.49 -11.87
N PRO A 75 -47.04 37.80 -12.10
CA PRO A 75 -46.19 38.83 -11.53
C PRO A 75 -46.19 38.80 -10.01
N GLN A 76 -47.30 38.37 -9.39
CA GLN A 76 -47.43 38.28 -7.94
C GLN A 76 -46.59 37.12 -7.38
N ALA A 77 -46.64 35.94 -8.00
CA ALA A 77 -45.79 34.80 -7.64
C ALA A 77 -44.29 35.08 -7.83
N ILE A 78 -43.93 35.79 -8.92
CA ILE A 78 -42.56 36.22 -9.17
C ILE A 78 -42.12 37.23 -8.11
N ALA A 79 -42.92 38.25 -7.82
CA ALA A 79 -42.63 39.23 -6.77
C ALA A 79 -42.45 38.57 -5.39
N ALA A 80 -43.33 37.64 -5.01
CA ALA A 80 -43.21 36.89 -3.76
C ALA A 80 -41.95 36.01 -3.70
N THR A 81 -41.49 35.49 -4.85
CA THR A 81 -40.23 34.73 -4.94
C THR A 81 -39.02 35.62 -4.80
N ILE A 82 -39.00 36.78 -5.46
CA ILE A 82 -37.93 37.78 -5.33
C ILE A 82 -37.84 38.29 -3.89
N ALA A 83 -38.97 38.64 -3.26
CA ALA A 83 -39.02 39.07 -1.87
C ALA A 83 -38.41 38.03 -0.92
N ARG A 84 -38.69 36.74 -1.14
CA ARG A 84 -38.11 35.65 -0.33
C ARG A 84 -36.62 35.46 -0.56
N TRP A 85 -36.14 35.66 -1.79
CA TRP A 85 -34.74 35.44 -2.17
C TRP A 85 -33.81 36.60 -1.81
N PHE A 86 -34.31 37.83 -1.81
CA PHE A 86 -33.50 39.05 -1.63
C PHE A 86 -33.93 39.92 -0.46
N GLY A 87 -35.15 39.75 0.06
CA GLY A 87 -35.76 40.61 1.08
C GLY A 87 -36.84 41.53 0.50
N ASP A 88 -37.64 42.11 1.39
CA ASP A 88 -38.67 43.10 1.08
C ASP A 88 -38.67 44.20 2.18
N PRO A 89 -38.23 45.44 1.89
CA PRO A 89 -37.74 45.89 0.59
C PRO A 89 -36.40 45.24 0.20
N ILE A 90 -36.11 45.19 -1.10
CA ILE A 90 -34.83 44.69 -1.64
C ILE A 90 -33.72 45.68 -1.24
N PRO A 91 -32.63 45.24 -0.62
CA PRO A 91 -31.47 46.09 -0.34
C PRO A 91 -30.91 46.74 -1.62
N PRO A 92 -30.52 48.03 -1.60
CA PRO A 92 -30.06 48.73 -2.81
C PRO A 92 -28.87 48.06 -3.52
N ASP A 93 -27.96 47.46 -2.76
CA ASP A 93 -26.79 46.74 -3.25
C ASP A 93 -27.15 45.39 -3.93
N LEU A 94 -28.35 44.87 -3.71
CA LEU A 94 -28.86 43.64 -4.32
C LEU A 94 -29.81 43.89 -5.49
N ALA A 95 -30.06 45.15 -5.87
CA ALA A 95 -31.04 45.51 -6.90
C ALA A 95 -30.76 44.83 -8.25
N ASP A 96 -29.51 44.84 -8.71
CA ASP A 96 -29.11 44.23 -9.99
C ASP A 96 -29.24 42.70 -9.96
N ALA A 97 -28.87 42.07 -8.84
CA ALA A 97 -29.00 40.63 -8.65
C ALA A 97 -30.48 40.20 -8.64
N ALA A 98 -31.33 40.97 -7.96
CA ALA A 98 -32.77 40.74 -7.94
C ALA A 98 -33.42 40.96 -9.31
N ALA A 99 -33.00 41.98 -10.06
CA ALA A 99 -33.45 42.22 -11.43
C ALA A 99 -33.04 41.05 -12.35
N THR A 100 -31.81 40.56 -12.25
CA THR A 100 -31.32 39.40 -13.01
C THR A 100 -32.16 38.15 -12.73
N ALA A 101 -32.44 37.86 -11.44
CA ALA A 101 -33.28 36.73 -11.06
C ALA A 101 -34.72 36.88 -11.55
N ARG A 102 -35.26 38.10 -11.54
CA ARG A 102 -36.61 38.41 -12.04
C ARG A 102 -36.71 38.13 -13.54
N THR A 103 -35.79 38.68 -14.34
CA THR A 103 -35.74 38.43 -15.79
C THR A 103 -35.65 36.94 -16.10
N ALA A 104 -34.88 36.18 -15.33
CA ALA A 104 -34.79 34.72 -15.50
C ALA A 104 -36.13 34.01 -15.19
N LEU A 105 -36.85 34.44 -14.15
CA LEU A 105 -38.18 33.89 -13.83
C LEU A 105 -39.25 34.28 -14.85
N GLU A 106 -39.14 35.47 -15.46
CA GLU A 106 -40.08 35.96 -16.48
C GLU A 106 -39.87 35.27 -17.84
N SER A 107 -38.63 34.86 -18.14
CA SER A 107 -38.25 34.25 -19.43
C SER A 107 -38.15 32.73 -19.44
N VAL A 108 -38.23 32.06 -18.28
CA VAL A 108 -38.15 30.59 -18.21
C VAL A 108 -39.39 29.94 -18.81
N ASP A 109 -39.20 28.79 -19.45
CA ASP A 109 -40.31 27.93 -19.87
C ASP A 109 -41.13 27.49 -18.64
N ALA A 110 -42.40 27.87 -18.58
CA ALA A 110 -43.20 27.66 -17.37
C ALA A 110 -43.54 26.19 -17.13
N GLU A 111 -43.71 25.39 -18.19
CA GLU A 111 -43.97 23.97 -18.03
C GLU A 111 -42.73 23.27 -17.45
N GLY A 112 -41.55 23.53 -18.01
CA GLY A 112 -40.26 23.05 -17.51
C GLY A 112 -39.99 23.51 -16.09
N TYR A 113 -40.26 24.78 -15.78
CA TYR A 113 -40.13 25.32 -14.42
C TYR A 113 -41.07 24.59 -13.45
N ALA A 114 -42.36 24.45 -13.78
CA ALA A 114 -43.33 23.78 -12.93
C ALA A 114 -42.99 22.30 -12.70
N ARG A 115 -42.60 21.57 -13.75
CA ARG A 115 -42.15 20.16 -13.66
C ARG A 115 -40.94 20.03 -12.72
N THR A 116 -39.94 20.90 -12.90
CA THR A 116 -38.72 20.92 -12.08
C THR A 116 -39.02 21.28 -10.62
N TYR A 117 -39.90 22.26 -10.40
CA TYR A 117 -40.29 22.71 -9.06
C TYR A 117 -41.11 21.65 -8.31
N ARG A 118 -41.97 20.89 -8.99
CA ARG A 118 -42.70 19.75 -8.38
C ARG A 118 -41.75 18.67 -7.91
N LEU A 119 -40.74 18.32 -8.71
CA LEU A 119 -39.68 17.38 -8.29
C LEU A 119 -38.96 17.91 -7.06
N PHE A 120 -38.53 19.17 -7.08
CA PHE A 120 -37.91 19.82 -5.93
C PHE A 120 -38.79 19.78 -4.67
N ALA A 121 -40.10 20.01 -4.84
CA ALA A 121 -41.07 20.04 -3.76
C ALA A 121 -41.23 18.71 -3.02
N SER A 122 -40.86 17.58 -3.64
CA SER A 122 -40.95 16.24 -3.04
C SER A 122 -39.61 15.56 -2.77
N ALA A 123 -38.48 16.14 -3.16
CA ALA A 123 -37.19 15.45 -3.20
C ALA A 123 -36.25 15.71 -1.99
N ASP A 124 -36.72 16.36 -0.93
CA ASP A 124 -35.89 16.66 0.26
C ASP A 124 -35.54 15.45 1.11
N THR A 125 -36.18 14.31 0.86
CA THR A 125 -35.85 13.02 1.49
C THR A 125 -35.16 12.04 0.53
N ALA A 126 -34.94 12.42 -0.73
CA ALA A 126 -34.53 11.50 -1.80
C ALA A 126 -33.20 10.79 -1.54
N HIS A 127 -32.26 11.43 -0.85
CA HIS A 127 -30.90 10.92 -0.62
C HIS A 127 -30.60 10.57 0.83
N VAL A 128 -31.61 10.66 1.70
CA VAL A 128 -31.45 10.56 3.16
C VAL A 128 -30.68 9.31 3.59
N ASP A 129 -31.04 8.16 3.04
CA ASP A 129 -30.47 6.87 3.44
C ASP A 129 -29.13 6.55 2.75
N ARG A 130 -28.76 7.35 1.73
CA ARG A 130 -27.60 7.11 0.87
C ARG A 130 -26.45 8.08 1.09
N LEU A 131 -26.66 9.18 1.83
CA LEU A 131 -25.58 10.15 2.07
C LEU A 131 -24.36 9.55 2.78
N ALA A 132 -24.54 8.51 3.60
CA ALA A 132 -23.44 7.79 4.24
C ALA A 132 -22.56 7.01 3.24
N GLU A 133 -23.07 6.72 2.04
CA GLU A 133 -22.35 6.03 0.96
C GLU A 133 -21.48 6.98 0.13
N LEU A 134 -21.54 8.29 0.39
CA LEU A 134 -20.85 9.27 -0.41
C LEU A 134 -19.32 9.15 -0.24
N ALA A 135 -18.66 8.58 -1.25
CA ALA A 135 -17.22 8.29 -1.24
C ALA A 135 -16.32 9.52 -1.51
N THR A 136 -16.90 10.66 -1.90
CA THR A 136 -16.16 11.86 -2.32
C THR A 136 -16.24 12.97 -1.27
N PRO A 137 -15.22 13.86 -1.19
CA PRO A 137 -15.32 15.06 -0.37
C PRO A 137 -16.56 15.89 -0.72
N ALA A 138 -17.32 16.30 0.29
CA ALA A 138 -18.55 17.06 0.11
C ALA A 138 -18.57 18.38 0.88
N LEU A 139 -18.97 19.46 0.22
CA LEU A 139 -19.26 20.74 0.86
C LEU A 139 -20.75 21.05 0.76
N PHE A 140 -21.41 21.18 1.90
CA PHE A 140 -22.79 21.66 2.01
C PHE A 140 -22.76 23.10 2.50
N ILE A 141 -23.18 24.03 1.65
CA ILE A 141 -23.07 25.47 1.90
C ILE A 141 -24.42 26.14 1.75
N THR A 142 -24.78 27.01 2.69
CA THR A 142 -26.03 27.78 2.64
C THR A 142 -25.87 29.14 3.32
N GLY A 143 -26.86 30.02 3.17
CA GLY A 143 -26.91 31.30 3.85
C GLY A 143 -27.56 31.22 5.23
N SER A 144 -27.13 32.06 6.17
CA SER A 144 -27.70 32.11 7.52
C SER A 144 -29.17 32.55 7.54
N GLU A 145 -29.61 33.26 6.50
CA GLU A 145 -30.97 33.78 6.36
C GLU A 145 -31.82 33.02 5.32
N ASP A 146 -31.30 31.90 4.80
CA ASP A 146 -32.08 31.05 3.88
C ASP A 146 -33.15 30.27 4.65
N ARG A 147 -34.40 30.68 4.49
CA ARG A 147 -35.57 30.05 5.11
C ARG A 147 -35.99 28.74 4.44
N ASN A 148 -35.56 28.49 3.21
CA ASN A 148 -35.97 27.33 2.43
C ASN A 148 -34.94 26.19 2.52
N SER A 149 -33.66 26.54 2.59
CA SER A 149 -32.53 25.61 2.72
C SER A 149 -31.70 25.97 3.95
N THR A 150 -32.20 25.63 5.13
CA THR A 150 -31.70 26.20 6.39
C THR A 150 -30.30 25.71 6.75
N PRO A 151 -29.54 26.46 7.59
CA PRO A 151 -28.26 25.99 8.13
C PRO A 151 -28.32 24.60 8.77
N ALA A 152 -29.43 24.27 9.43
CA ALA A 152 -29.63 22.96 10.04
C ALA A 152 -29.65 21.82 9.01
N MET A 153 -30.19 22.06 7.82
CA MET A 153 -30.22 21.08 6.72
C MET A 153 -28.80 20.79 6.22
N SER A 154 -28.02 21.84 5.94
CA SER A 154 -26.62 21.70 5.51
C SER A 154 -25.76 21.00 6.56
N ALA A 155 -25.94 21.35 7.84
CA ALA A 155 -25.25 20.69 8.94
C ALA A 155 -25.63 19.21 9.07
N ALA A 156 -26.90 18.87 8.88
CA ALA A 156 -27.36 17.48 8.93
C ALA A 156 -26.77 16.65 7.78
N MET A 157 -26.77 17.16 6.55
CA MET A 157 -26.14 16.49 5.41
C MET A 157 -24.64 16.29 5.62
N ALA A 158 -23.93 17.32 6.10
CA ALA A 158 -22.49 17.24 6.37
C ALA A 158 -22.14 16.19 7.44
N ARG A 159 -23.00 16.00 8.46
CA ARG A 159 -22.80 14.97 9.49
C ARG A 159 -23.00 13.55 8.96
N LEU A 160 -23.86 13.37 7.95
CA LEU A 160 -24.15 12.05 7.38
C LEU A 160 -23.11 11.63 6.34
N ALA A 161 -22.54 12.58 5.61
CA ALA A 161 -21.51 12.29 4.61
C ALA A 161 -20.15 12.02 5.28
N PRO A 162 -19.43 10.92 4.94
CA PRO A 162 -18.15 10.55 5.58
C PRO A 162 -17.08 11.65 5.54
N SER A 163 -17.03 12.40 4.43
CA SER A 163 -16.11 13.52 4.21
C SER A 163 -16.88 14.84 4.01
N GLY A 164 -17.95 15.02 4.78
CA GLY A 164 -18.85 16.16 4.70
C GLY A 164 -18.38 17.39 5.49
N GLN A 165 -18.43 18.56 4.86
CA GLN A 165 -18.21 19.86 5.49
C GLN A 165 -19.47 20.71 5.38
N CYS A 166 -19.79 21.47 6.43
CA CYS A 166 -20.86 22.46 6.43
C CYS A 166 -20.29 23.86 6.50
N LEU A 167 -20.75 24.76 5.64
CA LEU A 167 -20.42 26.18 5.68
C LEU A 167 -21.70 27.04 5.65
N VAL A 168 -21.81 27.97 6.59
CA VAL A 168 -22.95 28.89 6.67
C VAL A 168 -22.44 30.31 6.41
N LEU A 169 -22.91 30.93 5.34
CA LEU A 169 -22.53 32.29 4.97
C LEU A 169 -23.43 33.29 5.70
N SER A 170 -22.84 34.07 6.60
CA SER A 170 -23.56 35.10 7.36
C SER A 170 -24.19 36.14 6.42
N GLY A 171 -25.45 36.50 6.70
CA GLY A 171 -26.27 37.48 5.97
C GLY A 171 -26.82 37.01 4.62
N GLU A 172 -26.39 35.84 4.13
CA GLU A 172 -26.84 35.36 2.81
C GLU A 172 -28.22 34.70 2.87
N LYS A 173 -28.95 34.85 1.76
CA LYS A 173 -30.25 34.19 1.50
C LYS A 173 -30.11 33.12 0.40
N HIS A 174 -31.22 32.73 -0.22
CA HIS A 174 -31.26 31.60 -1.16
C HIS A 174 -30.44 31.82 -2.45
N MET A 175 -30.36 33.07 -2.93
CA MET A 175 -29.68 33.40 -4.19
C MET A 175 -28.25 33.91 -3.97
N MET A 176 -27.55 33.37 -2.97
CA MET A 176 -26.19 33.79 -2.59
C MET A 176 -25.18 33.74 -3.75
N THR A 177 -25.40 32.88 -4.75
CA THR A 177 -24.56 32.76 -5.95
C THR A 177 -24.56 34.01 -6.83
N ILE A 178 -25.65 34.77 -6.84
CA ILE A 178 -25.78 36.01 -7.62
C ILE A 178 -25.84 37.26 -6.72
N ALA A 179 -26.27 37.11 -5.46
CA ALA A 179 -26.22 38.19 -4.48
C ALA A 179 -24.78 38.50 -4.05
N SER A 180 -23.97 37.46 -3.84
CA SER A 180 -22.59 37.58 -3.33
C SER A 180 -21.63 36.65 -4.08
N PRO A 181 -21.49 36.77 -5.43
CA PRO A 181 -20.75 35.84 -6.27
C PRO A 181 -19.29 35.69 -5.84
N LYS A 182 -18.61 36.79 -5.50
CA LYS A 182 -17.19 36.76 -5.07
C LYS A 182 -16.99 35.91 -3.81
N LYS A 183 -17.86 36.10 -2.82
CA LYS A 183 -17.82 35.37 -1.53
C LYS A 183 -18.07 33.87 -1.75
N VAL A 184 -19.07 33.53 -2.55
CA VAL A 184 -19.39 32.12 -2.88
C VAL A 184 -18.24 31.46 -3.65
N THR A 185 -17.73 32.11 -4.70
CA THR A 185 -16.63 31.60 -5.52
C THR A 185 -15.37 31.37 -4.68
N GLN A 186 -15.01 32.30 -3.79
CA GLN A 186 -13.86 32.13 -2.90
C GLN A 186 -13.95 30.85 -2.06
N HIS A 187 -15.12 30.55 -1.51
CA HIS A 187 -15.32 29.34 -0.71
C HIS A 187 -15.34 28.05 -1.53
N ILE A 188 -15.90 28.11 -2.75
CA ILE A 188 -15.85 26.99 -3.70
C ILE A 188 -14.40 26.67 -4.06
N THR A 189 -13.65 27.66 -4.54
CA THR A 189 -12.25 27.46 -4.95
C THR A 189 -11.40 26.95 -3.79
N ALA A 190 -11.50 27.57 -2.61
CA ALA A 190 -10.73 27.13 -1.45
C ALA A 190 -11.03 25.69 -1.01
N PHE A 191 -12.27 25.21 -1.20
CA PHE A 191 -12.60 23.81 -0.94
C PHE A 191 -12.01 22.87 -2.01
N LEU A 192 -12.08 23.26 -3.29
CA LEU A 192 -11.54 22.48 -4.40
C LEU A 192 -10.02 22.33 -4.29
N ASP A 193 -9.30 23.40 -3.93
CA ASP A 193 -7.84 23.37 -3.76
C ASP A 193 -7.45 22.39 -2.64
N ARG A 194 -8.09 22.49 -1.47
CA ARG A 194 -7.84 21.55 -0.36
C ARG A 194 -8.18 20.10 -0.70
N ALA A 195 -9.25 19.87 -1.45
CA ALA A 195 -9.65 18.53 -1.87
C ALA A 195 -8.62 17.92 -2.84
N ALA A 196 -7.99 18.74 -3.70
CA ALA A 196 -6.92 18.31 -4.58
C ALA A 196 -5.63 17.97 -3.81
N ASP A 197 -5.26 18.77 -2.81
CA ASP A 197 -4.06 18.52 -1.98
C ASP A 197 -4.15 17.21 -1.18
N VAL A 198 -5.32 16.91 -0.61
CA VAL A 198 -5.57 15.64 0.11
C VAL A 198 -5.48 14.45 -0.85
N ALA A 199 -6.00 14.57 -2.08
CA ALA A 199 -5.88 13.52 -3.08
C ALA A 199 -4.41 13.30 -3.52
N ALA A 200 -3.64 14.38 -3.68
CA ALA A 200 -2.23 14.31 -4.08
C ALA A 200 -1.34 13.69 -2.99
N SER A 201 -1.58 14.03 -1.71
CA SER A 201 -0.83 13.49 -0.55
C SER A 201 -1.14 12.02 -0.25
N ALA A 202 -2.37 11.56 -0.50
CA ALA A 202 -2.72 10.15 -0.35
C ALA A 202 -2.01 9.25 -1.38
N GLN A 203 -1.62 9.80 -2.54
CA GLN A 203 -0.98 9.05 -3.62
C GLN A 203 0.54 8.96 -3.49
N THR A 204 1.16 9.81 -2.67
CA THR A 204 2.61 9.83 -2.42
C THR A 204 3.04 9.10 -1.14
N ALA A 205 2.10 8.72 -0.25
CA ALA A 205 2.43 8.15 1.06
C ALA A 205 2.70 6.64 1.08
N PHE A 206 2.41 5.88 0.02
CA PHE A 206 2.57 4.43 0.01
C PHE A 206 3.53 3.97 -1.09
N ASP A 207 4.81 3.82 -0.73
CA ASP A 207 5.83 3.24 -1.61
C ASP A 207 5.73 1.70 -1.61
N PRO A 208 5.35 1.06 -2.73
CA PRO A 208 5.24 -0.41 -2.81
C PRO A 208 6.56 -1.15 -2.58
N ILE A 209 7.71 -0.50 -2.83
CA ILE A 209 9.04 -1.08 -2.60
C ILE A 209 9.30 -1.14 -1.09
N GLU A 210 9.08 -0.03 -0.37
CA GLU A 210 9.20 0.01 1.09
C GLU A 210 8.20 -0.93 1.77
N PHE A 211 6.95 -1.00 1.27
CA PHE A 211 5.98 -1.97 1.77
C PHE A 211 6.46 -3.42 1.62
N ARG A 212 7.01 -3.78 0.44
CA ARG A 212 7.59 -5.11 0.21
C ARG A 212 8.79 -5.38 1.14
N ARG A 213 9.67 -4.40 1.36
CA ARG A 213 10.79 -4.50 2.29
C ARG A 213 10.33 -4.73 3.73
N ALA A 214 9.30 -4.01 4.16
CA ALA A 214 8.68 -4.19 5.48
C ALA A 214 8.12 -5.60 5.65
N LEU A 215 7.34 -6.11 4.69
CA LEU A 215 6.83 -7.49 4.69
C LEU A 215 7.94 -8.54 4.75
N GLY A 216 9.04 -8.30 4.02
CA GLY A 216 10.21 -9.18 4.01
C GLY A 216 10.93 -9.32 5.36
N SER A 217 10.61 -8.50 6.37
CA SER A 217 11.22 -8.61 7.70
C SER A 217 10.68 -9.80 8.52
N PHE A 218 9.54 -10.38 8.11
CA PHE A 218 9.03 -11.61 8.72
C PHE A 218 9.74 -12.82 8.12
N LEU A 219 10.53 -13.53 8.94
CA LEU A 219 11.18 -14.78 8.54
C LEU A 219 10.12 -15.85 8.28
N THR A 220 10.25 -16.54 7.15
CA THR A 220 9.33 -17.59 6.71
C THR A 220 10.09 -18.84 6.30
N GLY A 221 9.44 -20.00 6.34
CA GLY A 221 9.91 -21.16 5.58
C GLY A 221 9.58 -21.00 4.09
N VAL A 222 10.23 -21.79 3.24
CA VAL A 222 9.95 -21.82 1.81
C VAL A 222 9.12 -23.05 1.47
N THR A 223 8.08 -22.87 0.65
CA THR A 223 7.24 -23.96 0.18
C THR A 223 7.18 -24.00 -1.35
N ILE A 224 6.99 -25.19 -1.91
CA ILE A 224 6.47 -25.34 -3.27
C ILE A 224 5.04 -25.85 -3.16
N VAL A 225 4.11 -25.08 -3.71
CA VAL A 225 2.70 -25.43 -3.80
C VAL A 225 2.49 -26.10 -5.15
N THR A 226 1.86 -27.28 -5.15
CA THR A 226 1.64 -28.10 -6.33
C THR A 226 0.18 -28.47 -6.51
N THR A 227 -0.24 -28.67 -7.75
CA THR A 227 -1.55 -29.18 -8.12
C THR A 227 -1.46 -29.88 -9.48
N VAL A 228 -2.57 -30.41 -9.97
CA VAL A 228 -2.74 -30.88 -11.35
C VAL A 228 -3.75 -29.99 -12.06
N ASP A 229 -3.52 -29.69 -13.35
CA ASP A 229 -4.50 -28.99 -14.17
C ASP A 229 -5.56 -29.94 -14.77
N GLU A 230 -6.48 -29.39 -15.58
CA GLU A 230 -7.56 -30.15 -16.19
C GLU A 230 -7.07 -31.25 -17.15
N ALA A 231 -5.87 -31.11 -17.72
CA ALA A 231 -5.25 -32.13 -18.57
C ALA A 231 -4.54 -33.23 -17.76
N GLY A 232 -4.41 -33.04 -16.44
CA GLY A 232 -3.65 -33.91 -15.54
C GLY A 232 -2.17 -33.55 -15.46
N ASP A 233 -1.74 -32.44 -16.08
CA ASP A 233 -0.36 -32.02 -16.04
C ASP A 233 -0.02 -31.35 -14.70
N PRO A 234 1.15 -31.64 -14.10
CA PRO A 234 1.52 -31.07 -12.82
C PRO A 234 1.84 -29.58 -12.95
N ARG A 235 1.30 -28.79 -12.03
CA ARG A 235 1.53 -27.34 -11.91
C ARG A 235 2.05 -27.01 -10.53
N GLY A 236 2.98 -26.06 -10.45
CA GLY A 236 3.51 -25.64 -9.15
C GLY A 236 4.19 -24.29 -9.16
N PHE A 237 4.25 -23.68 -7.98
CA PHE A 237 4.93 -22.42 -7.74
C PHE A 237 5.54 -22.38 -6.34
N THR A 238 6.63 -21.63 -6.22
CA THR A 238 7.23 -21.35 -4.92
C THR A 238 6.43 -20.28 -4.19
N ALA A 239 6.17 -20.50 -2.91
CA ALA A 239 5.50 -19.56 -2.03
C ALA A 239 6.15 -19.53 -0.65
N ASN A 240 6.17 -18.35 -0.03
CA ASN A 240 6.52 -18.18 1.38
C ASN A 240 5.39 -17.52 2.19
N SER A 241 4.19 -17.44 1.60
CA SER A 241 2.96 -16.93 2.21
C SER A 241 2.13 -18.02 2.92
N PHE A 242 2.72 -19.20 3.12
CA PHE A 242 2.08 -20.34 3.79
C PHE A 242 1.78 -20.02 5.25
N THR A 243 0.65 -20.48 5.77
CA THR A 243 0.26 -20.34 7.18
C THR A 243 -0.66 -21.49 7.61
N SER A 244 -0.46 -22.00 8.83
CA SER A 244 -1.43 -22.90 9.48
C SER A 244 -2.61 -22.10 10.03
N VAL A 245 -3.84 -22.60 9.84
CA VAL A 245 -5.06 -21.85 10.12
C VAL A 245 -5.87 -22.47 11.26
N SER A 246 -6.10 -23.78 11.22
CA SER A 246 -6.94 -24.47 12.19
C SER A 246 -6.45 -25.90 12.40
N LEU A 247 -6.63 -26.42 13.62
CA LEU A 247 -6.37 -27.82 13.94
C LEU A 247 -7.61 -28.70 13.76
N GLU A 248 -8.80 -28.18 14.09
CA GLU A 248 -10.08 -28.90 13.92
C GLU A 248 -11.16 -27.96 13.35
N PRO A 249 -11.54 -28.11 12.06
CA PRO A 249 -10.92 -29.00 11.08
C PRO A 249 -9.47 -28.58 10.74
N PRO A 250 -8.63 -29.49 10.22
CA PRO A 250 -7.24 -29.20 9.89
C PRO A 250 -7.15 -28.35 8.62
N LEU A 251 -6.86 -27.06 8.77
CA LEU A 251 -6.81 -26.09 7.67
C LEU A 251 -5.44 -25.40 7.57
N VAL A 252 -5.01 -25.19 6.33
CA VAL A 252 -3.82 -24.40 5.97
C VAL A 252 -4.19 -23.40 4.87
N LEU A 253 -3.39 -22.35 4.69
CA LEU A 253 -3.54 -21.41 3.59
C LEU A 253 -2.22 -21.09 2.90
N VAL A 254 -2.32 -20.63 1.65
CA VAL A 254 -1.23 -20.04 0.87
C VAL A 254 -1.77 -19.06 -0.17
N CYS A 255 -0.99 -18.03 -0.52
CA CYS A 255 -1.41 -17.01 -1.48
C CYS A 255 -0.71 -17.19 -2.84
N ILE A 256 -1.48 -17.10 -3.93
CA ILE A 256 -0.98 -17.09 -5.31
C ILE A 256 -1.29 -15.76 -5.99
N ALA A 257 -0.32 -15.19 -6.70
CA ALA A 257 -0.53 -13.98 -7.48
C ALA A 257 -1.48 -14.23 -8.65
N LYS A 258 -2.44 -13.34 -8.90
CA LYS A 258 -3.39 -13.45 -10.04
C LYS A 258 -2.70 -13.44 -11.41
N LYS A 259 -1.48 -12.89 -11.48
CA LYS A 259 -0.64 -12.83 -12.69
C LYS A 259 0.25 -14.08 -12.87
N ALA A 260 0.26 -15.01 -11.92
CA ALA A 260 1.06 -16.22 -12.03
C ALA A 260 0.51 -17.11 -13.15
N LEU A 261 1.41 -17.69 -13.98
CA LEU A 261 1.02 -18.55 -15.11
C LEU A 261 0.14 -19.74 -14.66
N GLY A 262 0.39 -20.26 -13.45
CA GLY A 262 -0.37 -21.36 -12.87
C GLY A 262 -1.69 -20.97 -12.20
N HIS A 263 -2.04 -19.67 -12.11
CA HIS A 263 -3.21 -19.22 -11.33
C HIS A 263 -4.51 -19.90 -11.76
N GLN A 264 -4.74 -20.04 -13.06
CA GLN A 264 -5.94 -20.71 -13.58
C GLN A 264 -6.04 -22.19 -13.16
N ALA A 265 -4.91 -22.90 -13.11
CA ALA A 265 -4.91 -24.29 -12.66
C ALA A 265 -5.28 -24.39 -11.17
N PHE A 266 -4.72 -23.52 -10.32
CA PHE A 266 -5.04 -23.50 -8.89
C PHE A 266 -6.47 -23.03 -8.59
N SER A 267 -7.04 -22.14 -9.41
CA SER A 267 -8.40 -21.63 -9.19
C SER A 267 -9.50 -22.61 -9.61
N THR A 268 -9.17 -23.59 -10.45
CA THR A 268 -10.10 -24.61 -10.96
C THR A 268 -9.84 -26.00 -10.39
N SER A 269 -8.68 -26.22 -9.76
CA SER A 269 -8.31 -27.52 -9.19
C SER A 269 -9.15 -27.89 -7.96
N ARG A 270 -9.25 -29.21 -7.71
CA ARG A 270 -9.91 -29.81 -6.55
C ARG A 270 -9.07 -29.76 -5.28
N GLY A 271 -7.78 -29.45 -5.38
CA GLY A 271 -6.87 -29.46 -4.24
C GLY A 271 -5.46 -29.00 -4.60
N PHE A 272 -4.58 -29.02 -3.61
CA PHE A 272 -3.16 -28.72 -3.78
C PHE A 272 -2.35 -29.41 -2.68
N ALA A 273 -1.05 -29.60 -2.91
CA ALA A 273 -0.12 -30.01 -1.87
C ALA A 273 0.84 -28.86 -1.50
N ILE A 274 1.17 -28.75 -0.22
CA ILE A 274 2.19 -27.84 0.30
C ILE A 274 3.44 -28.66 0.60
N ASN A 275 4.55 -28.37 -0.07
CA ASN A 275 5.83 -29.04 0.14
C ASN A 275 6.79 -28.05 0.83
N ILE A 276 7.01 -28.21 2.15
CA ILE A 276 7.95 -27.39 2.92
C ILE A 276 9.37 -27.85 2.63
N LEU A 277 10.19 -26.96 2.09
CA LEU A 277 11.49 -27.32 1.54
C LEU A 277 12.58 -27.47 2.59
N SER A 278 13.50 -28.39 2.36
CA SER A 278 14.76 -28.51 3.11
C SER A 278 15.83 -27.56 2.56
N GLU A 279 16.90 -27.32 3.34
CA GLU A 279 18.03 -26.47 2.94
C GLU A 279 18.62 -26.89 1.57
N ASP A 280 18.65 -28.19 1.28
CA ASP A 280 19.17 -28.77 0.03
C ASP A 280 18.29 -28.47 -1.20
N GLN A 281 17.02 -28.11 -0.99
CA GLN A 281 16.03 -27.87 -2.05
C GLN A 281 15.98 -26.41 -2.52
N LYS A 282 16.99 -25.59 -2.19
CA LYS A 282 17.12 -24.20 -2.66
C LYS A 282 17.04 -24.07 -4.19
N ALA A 283 17.64 -25.01 -4.93
CA ALA A 283 17.60 -25.00 -6.40
C ALA A 283 16.17 -25.18 -6.93
N ALA A 284 15.40 -26.11 -6.35
CA ALA A 284 14.01 -26.36 -6.71
C ALA A 284 13.15 -25.11 -6.45
N SER A 285 13.32 -24.45 -5.29
CA SER A 285 12.66 -23.17 -4.98
C SER A 285 12.85 -22.12 -6.09
N GLY A 286 14.09 -21.94 -6.57
CA GLY A 286 14.38 -20.98 -7.65
C GLY A 286 13.69 -21.33 -8.97
N ILE A 287 13.66 -22.61 -9.34
CA ILE A 287 13.02 -23.09 -10.59
C ILE A 287 11.51 -22.89 -10.52
N PHE A 288 10.89 -23.26 -9.40
CA PHE A 288 9.44 -23.14 -9.22
C PHE A 288 8.96 -21.68 -9.09
N ALA A 289 9.83 -20.75 -8.68
CA ALA A 289 9.58 -19.30 -8.72
C ALA A 289 9.73 -18.69 -10.12
N SER A 290 10.44 -19.37 -11.04
CA SER A 290 10.73 -18.87 -12.39
C SER A 290 9.60 -19.12 -13.40
N LYS A 291 9.83 -18.73 -14.67
CA LYS A 291 8.97 -19.02 -15.82
C LYS A 291 9.41 -20.26 -16.62
N ALA A 292 10.23 -21.14 -16.05
CA ALA A 292 10.66 -22.38 -16.70
C ALA A 292 9.44 -23.22 -17.15
N ALA A 293 9.54 -23.83 -18.34
CA ALA A 293 8.45 -24.57 -18.96
C ALA A 293 8.19 -25.92 -18.28
N ASP A 294 9.25 -26.69 -17.98
CA ASP A 294 9.15 -27.96 -17.27
C ASP A 294 9.85 -27.86 -15.90
N LYS A 295 9.08 -27.42 -14.91
CA LYS A 295 9.56 -27.27 -13.52
C LYS A 295 9.71 -28.62 -12.83
N PHE A 296 8.86 -29.58 -13.15
CA PHE A 296 8.79 -30.86 -12.44
C PHE A 296 9.92 -31.80 -12.83
N ALA A 297 10.57 -31.62 -13.98
CA ALA A 297 11.83 -32.30 -14.29
C ALA A 297 12.98 -32.00 -13.30
N SER A 298 12.87 -30.93 -12.49
CA SER A 298 13.91 -30.54 -11.53
C SER A 298 13.79 -31.22 -10.16
N VAL A 299 12.73 -31.99 -9.92
CA VAL A 299 12.43 -32.62 -8.63
C VAL A 299 11.95 -34.05 -8.82
N VAL A 300 12.25 -34.91 -7.86
CA VAL A 300 11.59 -36.22 -7.73
C VAL A 300 10.27 -35.98 -7.01
N TRP A 301 9.17 -36.47 -7.58
CA TRP A 301 7.85 -36.31 -7.02
C TRP A 301 6.98 -37.54 -7.31
N GLN A 302 5.93 -37.70 -6.52
CA GLN A 302 4.92 -38.75 -6.66
C GLN A 302 3.53 -38.19 -6.37
N PRO A 303 2.44 -38.80 -6.88
CA PRO A 303 1.09 -38.38 -6.50
C PRO A 303 0.81 -38.67 -5.02
N GLY A 304 0.28 -37.69 -4.30
CA GLY A 304 -0.27 -37.86 -2.94
C GLY A 304 -1.63 -38.58 -2.95
N GLN A 305 -2.23 -38.71 -1.77
CA GLN A 305 -3.54 -39.35 -1.60
C GLN A 305 -4.66 -38.66 -2.39
N THR A 306 -4.59 -37.34 -2.54
CA THR A 306 -5.56 -36.55 -3.32
C THR A 306 -5.18 -36.44 -4.81
N GLY A 307 -4.05 -37.02 -5.20
CA GLY A 307 -3.49 -36.96 -6.57
C GLY A 307 -2.60 -35.75 -6.85
N ASN A 308 -2.46 -34.82 -5.89
CA ASN A 308 -1.55 -33.67 -6.05
C ASN A 308 -0.08 -34.11 -5.95
N PRO A 309 0.85 -33.49 -6.70
CA PRO A 309 2.28 -33.84 -6.65
C PRO A 309 2.91 -33.57 -5.28
N VAL A 310 3.47 -34.58 -4.62
CA VAL A 310 4.28 -34.43 -3.41
C VAL A 310 5.77 -34.60 -3.76
N ILE A 311 6.60 -33.70 -3.28
CA ILE A 311 8.02 -33.62 -3.64
C ILE A 311 8.87 -34.37 -2.61
N ASP A 312 9.71 -35.28 -3.09
CA ASP A 312 10.62 -36.06 -2.25
C ASP A 312 11.70 -35.15 -1.63
N GLY A 313 12.04 -35.43 -0.38
CA GLY A 313 13.07 -34.67 0.37
C GLY A 313 12.56 -33.38 1.03
N SER A 314 11.28 -33.03 0.86
CA SER A 314 10.66 -31.96 1.63
C SER A 314 10.62 -32.29 3.13
N VAL A 315 10.86 -31.29 3.98
CA VAL A 315 10.87 -31.44 5.45
C VAL A 315 9.50 -31.83 5.97
N ALA A 316 8.46 -31.27 5.36
CA ALA A 316 7.08 -31.64 5.61
C ALA A 316 6.25 -31.48 4.33
N VAL A 317 5.21 -32.29 4.20
CA VAL A 317 4.24 -32.21 3.11
C VAL A 317 2.83 -32.24 3.69
N PHE A 318 1.93 -31.39 3.16
CA PHE A 318 0.51 -31.40 3.47
C PHE A 318 -0.28 -31.58 2.18
N ASP A 319 -0.98 -32.70 2.04
CA ASP A 319 -1.83 -33.00 0.89
C ASP A 319 -3.27 -32.56 1.17
N CYS A 320 -3.78 -31.60 0.39
CA CYS A 320 -4.98 -30.85 0.72
C CYS A 320 -6.06 -30.93 -0.36
N GLY A 321 -7.32 -31.00 0.09
CA GLY A 321 -8.48 -30.66 -0.73
C GLY A 321 -8.74 -29.16 -0.67
N MET A 322 -9.25 -28.57 -1.75
CA MET A 322 -9.60 -27.16 -1.79
C MET A 322 -10.85 -26.91 -0.92
N GLU A 323 -10.71 -26.11 0.12
CA GLU A 323 -11.83 -25.69 0.99
C GLU A 323 -12.44 -24.39 0.49
N GLN A 324 -11.61 -23.39 0.20
CA GLN A 324 -12.07 -22.06 -0.21
C GLN A 324 -11.02 -21.31 -1.03
N LEU A 325 -11.49 -20.58 -2.04
CA LEU A 325 -10.71 -19.59 -2.80
C LEU A 325 -11.24 -18.19 -2.46
N VAL A 326 -10.38 -17.32 -1.92
CA VAL A 326 -10.76 -15.95 -1.52
C VAL A 326 -10.04 -14.91 -2.38
N ASP A 327 -10.79 -13.92 -2.87
CA ASP A 327 -10.24 -12.77 -3.58
C ASP A 327 -9.58 -11.78 -2.60
N ALA A 328 -8.29 -11.47 -2.81
CA ALA A 328 -7.52 -10.61 -1.90
C ALA A 328 -6.55 -9.71 -2.68
N GLY A 329 -7.07 -8.64 -3.28
CA GLY A 329 -6.25 -7.65 -3.98
C GLY A 329 -5.63 -8.23 -5.27
N ASP A 330 -4.31 -8.17 -5.39
CA ASP A 330 -3.57 -8.73 -6.53
C ASP A 330 -3.25 -10.24 -6.39
N HIS A 331 -3.70 -10.86 -5.29
CA HIS A 331 -3.56 -12.28 -5.00
C HIS A 331 -4.91 -12.97 -4.81
N SER A 332 -4.87 -14.30 -4.84
CA SER A 332 -5.94 -15.18 -4.35
C SER A 332 -5.40 -15.99 -3.18
N ILE A 333 -6.21 -16.14 -2.13
CA ILE A 333 -5.90 -16.98 -0.97
C ILE A 333 -6.51 -18.35 -1.22
N LEU A 334 -5.67 -19.38 -1.23
CA LEU A 334 -6.07 -20.78 -1.28
C LEU A 334 -6.16 -21.29 0.15
N ILE A 335 -7.33 -21.72 0.60
CA ILE A 335 -7.53 -22.39 1.89
C ILE A 335 -7.76 -23.87 1.60
N GLY A 336 -6.90 -24.72 2.18
CA GLY A 336 -6.91 -26.16 1.97
C GLY A 336 -7.21 -26.91 3.25
N ARG A 337 -8.03 -27.96 3.14
CA ARG A 337 -8.26 -28.95 4.19
C ARG A 337 -7.25 -30.08 4.05
N VAL A 338 -6.45 -30.32 5.08
CA VAL A 338 -5.41 -31.36 5.06
C VAL A 338 -6.08 -32.73 5.16
N HIS A 339 -5.77 -33.61 4.20
CA HIS A 339 -6.21 -35.01 4.18
C HIS A 339 -5.12 -35.98 4.60
N ASP A 340 -3.86 -35.67 4.24
CA ASP A 340 -2.68 -36.46 4.63
C ASP A 340 -1.47 -35.53 4.83
N PHE A 341 -0.51 -35.96 5.64
CA PHE A 341 0.73 -35.22 5.87
C PHE A 341 1.90 -36.13 6.26
N THR A 342 3.11 -35.69 5.92
CA THR A 342 4.36 -36.34 6.33
C THR A 342 5.37 -35.30 6.82
N HIS A 343 6.33 -35.72 7.63
CA HIS A 343 7.45 -34.88 8.03
C HIS A 343 8.71 -35.70 8.35
N ASN A 344 9.88 -35.05 8.36
CA ASN A 344 11.15 -35.64 8.76
C ASN A 344 11.97 -34.67 9.63
N GLY A 345 13.23 -35.02 9.95
CA GLY A 345 14.13 -34.24 10.80
C GLY A 345 15.14 -33.36 10.08
N ALA A 346 15.03 -33.17 8.76
CA ALA A 346 15.92 -32.30 8.00
C ALA A 346 15.70 -30.82 8.35
N GLN A 347 16.73 -29.99 8.16
CA GLN A 347 16.62 -28.55 8.41
C GLN A 347 15.82 -27.85 7.31
N PRO A 348 14.91 -26.93 7.65
CA PRO A 348 14.09 -26.23 6.68
C PRO A 348 14.85 -25.09 6.00
N LEU A 349 14.51 -24.84 4.73
CA LEU A 349 14.94 -23.64 4.02
C LEU A 349 14.14 -22.43 4.49
N GLY A 350 14.83 -21.43 5.02
CA GLY A 350 14.26 -20.15 5.41
C GLY A 350 14.33 -19.09 4.32
N TYR A 351 13.51 -18.04 4.45
CA TYR A 351 13.53 -16.86 3.61
C TYR A 351 13.23 -15.60 4.43
N CYS A 352 14.11 -14.61 4.34
CA CYS A 352 14.00 -13.33 5.07
C CYS A 352 14.69 -12.22 4.27
N ARG A 353 14.07 -11.04 4.21
CA ARG A 353 14.58 -9.82 3.56
C ARG A 353 15.10 -10.06 2.14
N GLY A 354 14.41 -10.89 1.35
CA GLY A 354 14.77 -11.18 -0.03
C GLY A 354 15.79 -12.32 -0.23
N ALA A 355 16.34 -12.89 0.85
CA ALA A 355 17.40 -13.89 0.79
C ALA A 355 16.99 -15.21 1.47
N TYR A 356 17.60 -16.32 1.02
CA TYR A 356 17.48 -17.61 1.71
C TYR A 356 18.30 -17.62 3.00
N VAL A 357 17.78 -18.29 4.01
CA VAL A 357 18.40 -18.48 5.32
C VAL A 357 18.49 -19.97 5.60
N THR A 358 19.67 -20.46 5.96
CA THR A 358 19.93 -21.87 6.30
C THR A 358 20.45 -21.94 7.75
N PRO A 359 19.59 -22.27 8.74
CA PRO A 359 19.97 -22.40 10.13
C PRO A 359 21.20 -23.29 10.41
N GLY A 360 21.47 -24.31 9.58
CA GLY A 360 22.59 -25.24 9.78
C GLY A 360 23.98 -24.58 9.79
N LEU A 361 24.21 -23.58 8.92
CA LEU A 361 25.51 -22.90 8.78
C LEU A 361 25.94 -22.14 10.05
N SER A 362 24.98 -21.58 10.80
CA SER A 362 25.28 -20.81 12.02
C SER A 362 25.76 -21.71 13.16
N GLN A 363 25.24 -22.93 13.27
CA GLN A 363 25.61 -23.87 14.33
C GLN A 363 26.99 -24.50 14.09
N GLU A 364 27.30 -24.88 12.85
CA GLU A 364 28.62 -25.44 12.49
C GLU A 364 29.75 -24.43 12.66
N ALA A 365 29.55 -23.18 12.23
CA ALA A 365 30.56 -22.12 12.34
C ALA A 365 30.84 -21.69 13.79
N LEU A 366 29.82 -21.66 14.66
CA LEU A 366 29.99 -21.37 16.10
C LEU A 366 30.59 -22.57 16.86
N ALA A 367 30.26 -23.81 16.48
CA ALA A 367 30.79 -25.02 17.10
C ALA A 367 32.26 -25.28 16.73
N ALA A 368 32.71 -24.83 15.55
CA ALA A 368 34.09 -24.98 15.09
C ALA A 368 35.05 -23.88 15.58
N ALA A 369 34.57 -22.80 16.20
CA ALA A 369 35.36 -21.61 16.53
C ALA A 369 36.33 -21.84 17.73
N PRO A 370 37.66 -21.66 17.57
CA PRO A 370 38.64 -21.81 18.66
C PRO A 370 38.56 -20.70 19.73
N PRO A 371 39.09 -20.93 20.95
CA PRO A 371 39.25 -19.89 21.96
C PRO A 371 40.13 -18.74 21.43
N GLY A 372 39.58 -17.52 21.38
CA GLY A 372 40.29 -16.34 20.86
C GLY A 372 39.88 -15.89 19.46
N THR A 373 38.87 -16.53 18.85
CA THR A 373 38.22 -16.11 17.60
C THR A 373 37.87 -14.63 17.61
N GLU A 374 38.26 -13.92 16.57
CA GLU A 374 37.88 -12.52 16.37
C GLU A 374 36.50 -12.46 15.71
N VAL A 375 35.54 -11.81 16.36
CA VAL A 375 34.18 -11.64 15.85
C VAL A 375 33.97 -10.18 15.49
N GLY A 376 33.66 -9.92 14.22
CA GLY A 376 33.40 -8.58 13.69
C GLY A 376 32.00 -8.42 13.11
N ALA A 377 31.66 -7.19 12.75
CA ALA A 377 30.39 -6.88 12.10
C ALA A 377 30.52 -5.80 11.02
N ILE A 378 29.81 -6.00 9.91
CA ILE A 378 29.49 -4.97 8.92
C ILE A 378 28.11 -4.41 9.29
N LEU A 379 28.07 -3.18 9.79
CA LEU A 379 26.84 -2.54 10.26
C LEU A 379 26.38 -1.46 9.27
N GLU A 380 25.21 -1.65 8.68
CA GLU A 380 24.64 -0.77 7.65
C GLU A 380 23.54 0.15 8.21
N SER A 381 23.50 1.40 7.72
CA SER A 381 22.41 2.36 7.91
C SER A 381 22.27 3.22 6.65
N ASP A 382 21.11 3.20 5.99
CA ASP A 382 20.80 4.00 4.80
C ASP A 382 21.88 3.96 3.69
N GLY A 383 22.35 2.75 3.34
CA GLY A 383 23.37 2.58 2.29
C GLY A 383 24.79 2.98 2.71
N ARG A 384 25.02 3.25 4.00
CA ARG A 384 26.33 3.56 4.58
C ARG A 384 26.76 2.49 5.57
N VAL A 385 28.05 2.23 5.66
CA VAL A 385 28.65 1.26 6.59
C VAL A 385 29.39 1.99 7.70
N LEU A 386 29.24 1.49 8.92
CA LEU A 386 29.91 2.03 10.10
C LEU A 386 31.38 1.58 10.17
N PHE A 387 32.27 2.55 10.30
CA PHE A 387 33.69 2.39 10.57
C PHE A 387 34.11 3.11 11.85
N LEU A 388 35.15 2.57 12.48
CA LEU A 388 35.89 3.18 13.57
C LEU A 388 37.20 3.76 13.02
N GLU A 389 37.42 5.06 13.21
CA GLU A 389 38.62 5.78 12.77
C GLU A 389 39.69 5.75 13.86
N ALA A 390 40.83 5.15 13.55
CA ALA A 390 42.00 5.10 14.43
C ALA A 390 42.80 6.40 14.37
N ALA A 391 43.63 6.63 15.40
CA ALA A 391 44.43 7.85 15.52
C ALA A 391 45.43 8.08 14.36
N ASP A 392 45.79 7.03 13.62
CA ASP A 392 46.68 7.09 12.45
C ASP A 392 45.92 7.30 11.12
N GLY A 393 44.62 7.62 11.19
CA GLY A 393 43.72 7.80 10.06
C GLY A 393 43.28 6.51 9.37
N SER A 394 43.61 5.34 9.92
CA SER A 394 43.10 4.06 9.41
C SER A 394 41.65 3.80 9.84
N HIS A 395 40.91 3.06 9.03
CA HIS A 395 39.51 2.72 9.26
C HIS A 395 39.38 1.22 9.54
N GLN A 396 38.57 0.87 10.53
CA GLN A 396 38.34 -0.52 10.94
C GLN A 396 36.84 -0.79 11.15
N LEU A 397 36.42 -2.01 10.83
CA LEU A 397 35.10 -2.49 11.23
C LEU A 397 35.06 -2.78 12.73
N PRO A 398 33.90 -2.66 13.39
CA PRO A 398 33.75 -3.14 14.77
C PRO A 398 34.08 -4.63 14.88
N ALA A 399 35.07 -4.96 15.72
CA ALA A 399 35.50 -6.34 15.97
C ALA A 399 35.98 -6.54 17.41
N GLY A 400 35.76 -7.72 17.99
CA GLY A 400 36.17 -8.09 19.35
C GLY A 400 36.52 -9.58 19.49
N ARG A 401 37.00 -10.00 20.66
CA ARG A 401 37.27 -11.41 20.96
C ARG A 401 35.96 -12.13 21.31
N GLY A 402 35.39 -12.85 20.35
CA GLY A 402 34.09 -13.48 20.49
C GLY A 402 32.92 -12.50 20.43
N LEU A 403 31.71 -13.06 20.33
CA LEU A 403 30.47 -12.29 20.34
C LEU A 403 30.21 -11.66 21.72
N GLY A 404 30.38 -12.47 22.78
CA GLY A 404 30.33 -12.10 24.20
C GLY A 404 29.06 -11.37 24.67
N ALA A 405 29.07 -10.90 25.92
CA ALA A 405 28.01 -10.06 26.48
C ALA A 405 28.43 -8.58 26.44
N ALA A 406 27.47 -7.65 26.49
CA ALA A 406 27.75 -6.22 26.50
C ALA A 406 28.63 -5.75 27.67
N SER A 407 28.70 -6.53 28.77
CA SER A 407 29.58 -6.28 29.91
C SER A 407 31.04 -6.71 29.69
N ASP A 408 31.33 -7.53 28.67
CA ASP A 408 32.71 -7.94 28.34
C ASP A 408 33.33 -6.96 27.35
N ALA A 409 34.15 -6.03 27.86
CA ALA A 409 34.81 -5.00 27.08
C ALA A 409 35.72 -5.52 25.95
N ARG A 410 36.10 -6.80 25.96
CA ARG A 410 36.91 -7.40 24.90
C ARG A 410 36.07 -7.98 23.77
N SER A 411 34.80 -8.28 24.01
CA SER A 411 33.87 -8.85 23.04
C SER A 411 33.34 -7.83 22.04
N LEU A 412 32.79 -8.29 20.91
CA LEU A 412 32.15 -7.40 19.94
C LEU A 412 31.01 -6.59 20.58
N ARG A 413 30.11 -7.25 21.33
CA ARG A 413 28.98 -6.57 21.98
C ARG A 413 29.43 -5.55 23.02
N GLY A 414 30.47 -5.84 23.79
CA GLY A 414 31.00 -4.88 24.77
C GLY A 414 31.68 -3.67 24.12
N LYS A 415 32.40 -3.86 23.01
CA LYS A 415 33.00 -2.75 22.25
C LYS A 415 31.96 -1.83 21.61
N LEU A 416 30.88 -2.38 21.08
CA LEU A 416 29.76 -1.60 20.55
C LEU A 416 29.07 -0.80 21.66
N ALA A 417 28.79 -1.46 22.80
CA ALA A 417 28.19 -0.81 23.97
C ALA A 417 29.05 0.34 24.53
N ALA A 418 30.38 0.19 24.59
CA ALA A 418 31.30 1.23 25.06
C ALA A 418 31.26 2.51 24.19
N LYS A 419 30.83 2.40 22.93
CA LYS A 419 30.67 3.53 22.00
C LYS A 419 29.22 4.00 21.86
N ALA A 420 28.32 3.46 22.69
CA ALA A 420 26.87 3.66 22.60
C ALA A 420 26.32 3.37 21.19
N ILE A 421 26.87 2.35 20.53
CA ILE A 421 26.38 1.86 19.24
C ILE A 421 25.35 0.77 19.51
N ASP A 422 24.09 1.07 19.24
CA ASP A 422 23.00 0.09 19.28
C ASP A 422 22.88 -0.60 17.91
N ALA A 423 23.29 -1.87 17.85
CA ALA A 423 23.43 -2.63 16.62
C ALA A 423 22.66 -3.94 16.68
N ASP A 424 21.89 -4.21 15.63
CA ASP A 424 21.22 -5.49 15.40
C ASP A 424 22.09 -6.37 14.52
N LEU A 425 22.69 -7.41 15.12
CA LEU A 425 23.53 -8.38 14.41
C LEU A 425 22.63 -9.42 13.75
N GLY A 426 22.60 -9.42 12.41
CA GLY A 426 21.83 -10.35 11.60
C GLY A 426 22.58 -11.68 11.40
N PHE A 427 22.88 -12.00 10.14
CA PHE A 427 23.44 -13.31 9.77
C PHE A 427 24.97 -13.27 9.59
N LEU A 428 25.59 -14.45 9.65
CA LEU A 428 27.00 -14.66 9.36
C LEU A 428 27.32 -14.29 7.90
N TYR A 429 28.34 -13.47 7.67
CA TYR A 429 28.75 -12.98 6.34
C TYR A 429 30.08 -13.57 5.86
N ALA A 430 31.03 -13.78 6.76
CA ALA A 430 32.32 -14.38 6.42
C ALA A 430 32.93 -15.12 7.61
N VAL A 431 33.61 -16.22 7.33
CA VAL A 431 34.49 -16.94 8.24
C VAL A 431 35.80 -17.20 7.52
N TRP A 432 36.93 -16.86 8.12
CA TRP A 432 38.22 -17.23 7.56
C TRP A 432 39.28 -17.45 8.62
N ASP A 433 40.32 -18.19 8.27
CA ASP A 433 41.52 -18.34 9.09
C ASP A 433 42.65 -17.43 8.56
N ASP A 434 43.42 -16.84 9.47
CA ASP A 434 44.61 -16.05 9.14
C ASP A 434 45.64 -16.94 8.43
N ALA A 435 46.15 -16.48 7.28
CA ALA A 435 47.08 -17.26 6.46
C ALA A 435 48.44 -17.47 7.14
N THR A 436 48.80 -16.58 8.08
CA THR A 436 50.05 -16.62 8.84
C THR A 436 49.90 -17.34 10.18
N ASP A 437 48.67 -17.51 10.67
CA ASP A 437 48.34 -18.22 11.91
C ASP A 437 46.97 -18.89 11.83
N ALA A 438 46.94 -20.14 11.39
CA ALA A 438 45.71 -20.94 11.27
C ALA A 438 44.97 -21.19 12.60
N SER A 439 45.52 -20.77 13.74
CA SER A 439 44.83 -20.80 15.04
C SER A 439 43.95 -19.57 15.28
N ARG A 440 44.04 -18.55 14.40
CA ARG A 440 43.26 -17.32 14.46
C ARG A 440 42.17 -17.31 13.40
N THR A 441 40.97 -17.66 13.84
CA THR A 441 39.74 -17.57 13.03
C THR A 441 39.08 -16.22 13.20
N HIS A 442 38.58 -15.66 12.09
CA HIS A 442 37.79 -14.44 12.02
C HIS A 442 36.37 -14.78 11.58
N VAL A 443 35.39 -14.20 12.27
CA VAL A 443 33.96 -14.42 12.03
C VAL A 443 33.25 -13.08 11.93
N TYR A 444 32.69 -12.76 10.77
CA TYR A 444 32.01 -11.48 10.56
C TYR A 444 30.51 -11.68 10.35
N TYR A 445 29.71 -10.92 11.10
CA TYR A 445 28.27 -10.79 10.92
C TYR A 445 27.94 -9.61 10.01
N ARG A 446 26.79 -9.69 9.32
CA ARG A 446 26.12 -8.53 8.77
C ARG A 446 25.04 -8.08 9.73
N GLY A 447 24.93 -6.77 9.97
CA GLY A 447 23.92 -6.20 10.85
C GLY A 447 23.48 -4.81 10.43
N THR A 448 22.59 -4.22 11.22
CA THR A 448 22.12 -2.85 11.06
C THR A 448 22.40 -2.03 12.31
N VAL A 449 22.44 -0.71 12.16
CA VAL A 449 22.68 0.21 13.28
C VAL A 449 21.70 1.38 13.24
N GLY A 450 21.15 1.74 14.40
CA GLY A 450 20.18 2.84 14.53
C GLY A 450 20.86 4.22 14.61
N ALA A 451 20.22 5.25 14.03
CA ALA A 451 20.66 6.65 14.12
C ALA A 451 19.95 7.40 15.26
N PRO A 452 20.60 8.42 15.90
CA PRO A 452 21.91 8.95 15.57
C PRO A 452 23.05 8.24 16.33
N LEU A 453 24.11 7.94 15.59
CA LEU A 453 25.40 7.53 16.16
C LEU A 453 26.01 8.70 16.94
N SER A 454 26.59 8.41 18.10
CA SER A 454 27.28 9.38 18.96
C SER A 454 28.20 10.31 18.16
N GLY A 455 28.23 11.61 18.51
CA GLY A 455 29.15 12.61 17.94
C GLY A 455 30.65 12.40 18.27
N ASP A 456 31.02 11.17 18.66
CA ASP A 456 32.40 10.74 18.82
C ASP A 456 33.09 10.81 17.46
N GLY A 457 34.10 11.67 17.33
CA GLY A 457 34.81 11.94 16.08
C GLY A 457 35.46 10.69 15.46
N HIS A 458 35.48 9.58 16.20
CA HIS A 458 36.03 8.29 15.80
C HIS A 458 35.01 7.31 15.20
N VAL A 459 33.71 7.66 15.11
CA VAL A 459 32.70 6.83 14.43
C VAL A 459 32.27 7.50 13.13
N ARG A 460 32.31 6.76 12.02
CA ARG A 460 32.00 7.28 10.69
C ARG A 460 31.04 6.34 9.95
N LEU A 461 29.96 6.89 9.40
CA LEU A 461 29.18 6.22 8.38
C LEU A 461 29.75 6.62 7.02
N VAL A 462 30.20 5.64 6.26
CA VAL A 462 30.80 5.84 4.94
C VAL A 462 29.90 5.21 3.89
N ASP A 463 29.60 5.95 2.81
CA ASP A 463 28.85 5.42 1.68
C ASP A 463 29.54 4.18 1.12
N ILE A 464 28.77 3.14 0.81
CA ILE A 464 29.31 1.86 0.33
C ILE A 464 30.21 2.05 -0.89
N ASP A 465 29.85 2.96 -1.79
CA ASP A 465 30.61 3.27 -3.02
C ASP A 465 31.95 3.97 -2.74
N ARG A 466 32.13 4.51 -1.53
CA ARG A 466 33.34 5.25 -1.12
C ARG A 466 34.25 4.44 -0.19
N MET A 467 33.90 3.20 0.14
CA MET A 467 34.71 2.37 1.03
C MET A 467 36.08 2.02 0.44
N ALA A 468 36.21 2.00 -0.89
CA ALA A 468 37.47 1.71 -1.58
C ALA A 468 38.55 2.77 -1.32
N ASP A 469 38.14 3.99 -0.99
CA ASP A 469 39.04 5.11 -0.71
C ASP A 469 39.61 5.07 0.73
N LEU A 470 39.09 4.18 1.58
CA LEU A 470 39.47 4.10 2.99
C LEU A 470 40.83 3.43 3.18
N LYS A 471 41.62 3.97 4.10
CA LYS A 471 42.87 3.36 4.59
C LYS A 471 42.53 2.20 5.54
N ILE A 472 42.29 1.01 5.01
CA ILE A 472 42.05 -0.23 5.79
C ILE A 472 43.36 -1.01 5.90
N ALA A 473 43.83 -1.25 7.14
CA ALA A 473 45.13 -1.88 7.41
C ALA A 473 45.17 -3.37 7.03
N ASP A 474 44.10 -4.10 7.34
CA ASP A 474 44.00 -5.53 7.12
C ASP A 474 43.61 -5.85 5.65
N PRO A 475 44.46 -6.56 4.89
CA PRO A 475 44.18 -6.93 3.50
C PRO A 475 42.96 -7.84 3.34
N ALA A 476 42.71 -8.77 4.28
CA ALA A 476 41.58 -9.69 4.25
C ALA A 476 40.26 -8.93 4.46
N VAL A 477 40.24 -7.98 5.41
CA VAL A 477 39.08 -7.10 5.63
C VAL A 477 38.83 -6.21 4.40
N ARG A 478 39.88 -5.70 3.74
CA ARG A 478 39.74 -4.92 2.50
C ARG A 478 39.12 -5.75 1.37
N SER A 479 39.58 -6.99 1.20
CA SER A 479 39.02 -7.93 0.23
C SER A 479 37.54 -8.25 0.53
N MET A 480 37.23 -8.52 1.81
CA MET A 480 35.86 -8.75 2.28
C MET A 480 34.93 -7.56 2.02
N LEU A 481 35.41 -6.32 2.22
CA LEU A 481 34.62 -5.11 1.99
C LEU A 481 34.44 -4.78 0.51
N ALA A 482 35.47 -5.01 -0.32
CA ALA A 482 35.33 -4.92 -1.78
C ALA A 482 34.28 -5.92 -2.30
N ARG A 483 34.25 -7.13 -1.72
CA ARG A 483 33.18 -8.11 -1.97
C ARG A 483 31.83 -7.60 -1.50
N TYR A 484 31.74 -7.06 -0.28
CA TYR A 484 30.48 -6.53 0.28
C TYR A 484 29.87 -5.44 -0.61
N ALA A 485 30.70 -4.51 -1.10
CA ALA A 485 30.26 -3.45 -2.01
C ALA A 485 29.70 -4.01 -3.33
N ARG A 486 30.37 -5.00 -3.93
CA ARG A 486 29.91 -5.67 -5.15
C ARG A 486 28.61 -6.45 -4.93
N GLU A 487 28.56 -7.28 -3.87
CA GLU A 487 27.41 -8.10 -3.48
C GLU A 487 26.17 -7.22 -3.17
N ARG A 488 26.36 -6.00 -2.65
CA ARG A 488 25.29 -5.02 -2.40
C ARG A 488 24.71 -4.43 -3.68
N THR A 489 25.53 -4.13 -4.68
CA THR A 489 25.10 -3.59 -5.98
C THR A 489 24.35 -4.64 -6.80
N GLU A 490 24.70 -5.91 -6.61
CA GLU A 490 24.12 -7.06 -7.32
C GLU A 490 22.93 -7.70 -6.58
N ASP A 491 22.62 -7.22 -5.36
CA ASP A 491 21.64 -7.76 -4.39
C ASP A 491 21.81 -9.26 -4.11
N GLN A 492 23.06 -9.69 -3.97
CA GLN A 492 23.44 -11.10 -3.85
C GLN A 492 24.50 -11.25 -2.78
N PHE A 493 24.13 -11.82 -1.63
CA PHE A 493 25.06 -12.04 -0.55
C PHE A 493 25.47 -13.51 -0.44
N GLY A 494 26.71 -13.78 -0.01
CA GLY A 494 27.22 -15.12 0.27
C GLY A 494 28.06 -15.19 1.53
N VAL A 495 28.03 -16.33 2.22
CA VAL A 495 28.96 -16.63 3.32
C VAL A 495 30.30 -17.06 2.71
N TYR A 496 31.36 -16.29 2.94
CA TYR A 496 32.71 -16.75 2.58
C TYR A 496 33.26 -17.69 3.66
N VAL A 497 33.85 -18.82 3.27
CA VAL A 497 34.59 -19.73 4.14
C VAL A 497 35.94 -20.04 3.49
N GLY A 498 37.06 -19.68 4.12
CA GLY A 498 38.39 -19.91 3.55
C GLY A 498 39.54 -19.31 4.37
N ASN A 499 40.59 -18.86 3.69
CA ASN A 499 41.68 -18.07 4.26
C ASN A 499 41.82 -16.73 3.49
N GLU A 500 42.88 -15.98 3.76
CA GLU A 500 43.13 -14.67 3.13
C GLU A 500 43.34 -14.71 1.61
N VAL A 501 43.67 -15.88 1.06
CA VAL A 501 44.12 -16.08 -0.33
C VAL A 501 43.16 -16.99 -1.12
N GLU A 502 42.62 -18.04 -0.50
CA GLU A 502 41.78 -19.07 -1.11
C GLU A 502 40.57 -19.41 -0.22
N GLY A 503 39.39 -19.59 -0.82
CA GLY A 503 38.17 -19.91 -0.09
C GLY A 503 36.94 -20.08 -0.98
N GLU A 504 35.88 -20.62 -0.39
CA GLU A 504 34.59 -20.82 -1.06
C GLU A 504 33.58 -19.77 -0.58
N VAL A 505 33.04 -18.99 -1.51
CA VAL A 505 31.82 -18.22 -1.26
C VAL A 505 30.65 -19.18 -1.37
N ARG A 506 30.06 -19.56 -0.24
CA ARG A 506 28.79 -20.27 -0.15
C ARG A 506 27.67 -19.24 -0.33
N PRO A 507 27.01 -19.16 -1.50
CA PRO A 507 26.03 -18.12 -1.74
C PRO A 507 24.83 -18.25 -0.79
N LEU A 508 24.46 -17.18 -0.08
CA LEU A 508 23.17 -17.08 0.60
C LEU A 508 22.06 -16.99 -0.46
N ALA A 509 22.38 -16.47 -1.65
CA ALA A 509 21.66 -16.62 -2.94
C ALA A 509 22.65 -16.57 -4.13
N LYS A 510 22.34 -17.23 -5.27
CA LYS A 510 23.20 -17.26 -6.48
C LYS A 510 22.76 -16.18 -7.49
N ALA A 511 23.72 -15.65 -8.25
CA ALA A 511 23.57 -14.58 -9.24
C ALA A 511 22.65 -14.86 -10.43
N ALA A 512 21.96 -13.82 -10.90
CA ALA A 512 21.38 -13.75 -12.25
C ALA A 512 22.48 -13.40 -13.30
N PRO A 513 22.45 -13.99 -14.50
CA PRO A 513 23.48 -13.75 -15.53
C PRO A 513 23.35 -12.35 -16.16
N SER A 514 24.50 -11.69 -16.33
CA SER A 514 24.67 -10.43 -17.08
C SER A 514 24.37 -10.61 -18.57
N ALA A 515 23.51 -9.75 -19.12
CA ALA A 515 23.19 -9.73 -20.55
C ALA A 515 24.33 -9.07 -21.33
N ALA A 516 25.07 -9.87 -22.09
CA ALA A 516 26.01 -9.39 -23.10
C ALA A 516 25.23 -8.68 -24.23
N ILE A 517 25.53 -7.40 -24.43
CA ILE A 517 25.08 -6.64 -25.61
C ILE A 517 25.93 -7.11 -26.79
N HIS A 518 25.38 -8.01 -27.61
CA HIS A 518 25.90 -8.25 -28.96
C HIS A 518 25.40 -7.14 -29.90
N SER A 519 26.29 -6.19 -30.23
CA SER A 519 26.11 -5.32 -31.38
C SER A 519 26.39 -6.12 -32.66
N GLY A 520 25.33 -6.62 -33.30
CA GLY A 520 25.37 -7.21 -34.65
C GLY A 520 25.13 -6.14 -35.71
N HIS A 521 26.05 -6.06 -36.68
CA HIS A 521 25.91 -5.31 -37.93
C HIS A 521 24.69 -5.75 -38.75
N GLY A 522 24.06 -4.79 -39.41
CA GLY A 522 23.01 -4.94 -40.43
C GLY A 522 22.50 -3.58 -40.88
#